data_AF-A0A1M6MUP2-F1
#
_entry.id   AF-A0A1M6MUP2-F1
#
_cell.length_a   1.000
_cell.length_b   1.000
_cell.length_c   1.000
_cell.angle_alpha   90.00
_cell.angle_beta   90.00
_cell.angle_gamma   90.00
#
_symmetry.space_group_name_H-M   'P 1'
#
loop_
_entity.id
_entity.type
_entity.pdbx_description
1 polymer ?
#
loop_
_entity_poly.entity_id
_entity_poly.type
_entity_poly.pdbx_seq_one_letter_code
_entity_poly.pdbx_strand_id
1 'polypeptide(L)'
;MAVVKRRPVPKTTDKTEGKSSEVITWKPEEEDLNSNEPRERRRCPRTSDLKTNQNEVEEGEGIVTMDNLEQEQCNQEQSNYELHMFQPSVSQTTSRGNLKAGAMSIVKSNCGKRITISKEVMEKLNNPSKIVISFSDESIAIGEYLPNNNNQLHLKMVGKKAIIYSAGLVTEIAKKYQLDFSTRTSITFTQVGYVESNGYTVAIIKIK
;
A
#
# COMPACT_ATOMS: atom_id res chain seq x y z
N MET A 1 25.35 -0.37 -41.25
CA MET A 1 24.45 0.77 -40.96
C MET A 1 23.01 0.28 -40.99
N ALA A 2 22.16 0.64 -40.03
CA ALA A 2 20.77 0.18 -39.95
C ALA A 2 19.79 1.31 -40.28
N VAL A 3 18.98 1.15 -41.33
CA VAL A 3 18.03 2.19 -41.81
C VAL A 3 16.67 1.98 -41.16
N VAL A 4 16.37 2.77 -40.12
CA VAL A 4 15.08 2.74 -39.42
C VAL A 4 14.01 3.45 -40.25
N LYS A 5 13.25 2.69 -41.06
CA LYS A 5 12.07 3.21 -41.76
C LYS A 5 10.95 3.49 -40.76
N ARG A 6 10.70 4.79 -40.47
CA ARG A 6 9.57 5.24 -39.65
C ARG A 6 8.24 4.94 -40.36
N ARG A 7 7.22 4.50 -39.61
CA ARG A 7 5.84 4.38 -40.13
C ARG A 7 5.19 5.77 -40.20
N PRO A 8 4.40 6.09 -41.25
CA PRO A 8 3.66 7.35 -41.31
C PRO A 8 2.50 7.37 -40.30
N VAL A 9 2.20 8.56 -39.77
CA VAL A 9 1.04 8.80 -38.89
C VAL A 9 -0.19 9.08 -39.78
N PRO A 10 -1.38 8.53 -39.49
CA PRO A 10 -2.59 8.87 -40.23
C PRO A 10 -2.96 10.34 -40.01
N LYS A 11 -3.28 11.05 -41.09
CA LYS A 11 -3.81 12.42 -41.03
C LYS A 11 -5.33 12.36 -40.88
N THR A 12 -5.88 13.04 -39.89
CA THR A 12 -7.31 13.38 -39.88
C THR A 12 -7.56 14.53 -40.86
N THR A 13 -8.55 14.36 -41.71
CA THR A 13 -9.17 15.42 -42.53
C THR A 13 -10.68 15.38 -42.30
N ASP A 14 -11.33 16.50 -42.54
CA ASP A 14 -12.54 16.93 -41.82
C ASP A 14 -13.75 17.13 -42.76
N LYS A 15 -14.97 17.09 -42.19
CA LYS A 15 -16.28 17.43 -42.80
C LYS A 15 -16.84 16.46 -43.85
N THR A 16 -18.16 16.24 -43.98
CA THR A 16 -19.35 16.38 -43.09
C THR A 16 -20.38 15.29 -43.57
N GLU A 17 -21.67 15.15 -43.21
CA GLU A 17 -22.69 15.96 -42.51
C GLU A 17 -23.85 15.05 -42.03
N GLY A 18 -24.98 15.61 -41.53
CA GLY A 18 -26.27 14.90 -41.66
C GLY A 18 -27.29 14.89 -40.50
N LYS A 19 -27.79 16.07 -40.08
CA LYS A 19 -29.14 16.32 -39.49
C LYS A 19 -29.56 15.76 -38.11
N SER A 20 -30.41 16.60 -37.49
CA SER A 20 -31.54 16.37 -36.56
C SER A 20 -31.32 16.01 -35.08
N SER A 21 -32.00 16.79 -34.23
CA SER A 21 -32.37 16.58 -32.79
C SER A 21 -31.20 16.39 -31.80
N GLU A 22 -31.24 16.93 -30.58
CA GLU A 22 -32.27 17.74 -29.89
C GLU A 22 -31.59 18.69 -28.87
N VAL A 23 -32.23 19.81 -28.53
CA VAL A 23 -31.66 20.78 -27.57
C VAL A 23 -32.11 20.45 -26.16
N ILE A 24 -31.20 19.91 -25.34
CA ILE A 24 -31.45 19.66 -23.91
C ILE A 24 -30.53 20.57 -23.08
N THR A 25 -31.07 21.72 -22.69
CA THR A 25 -30.39 22.74 -21.89
C THR A 25 -30.40 22.36 -20.40
N TRP A 26 -29.35 21.70 -19.92
CA TRP A 26 -29.19 21.42 -18.49
C TRP A 26 -28.74 22.68 -17.74
N LYS A 27 -29.64 23.26 -16.95
CA LYS A 27 -29.26 24.18 -15.87
C LYS A 27 -28.86 23.34 -14.64
N PRO A 28 -27.77 23.67 -13.94
CA PRO A 28 -27.66 23.33 -12.52
C PRO A 28 -28.57 24.27 -11.73
N GLU A 29 -29.38 23.71 -10.83
CA GLU A 29 -30.06 24.49 -9.78
C GLU A 29 -29.15 24.53 -8.56
N GLU A 30 -29.11 25.68 -7.89
CA GLU A 30 -28.31 25.91 -6.68
C GLU A 30 -29.18 25.59 -5.45
N GLU A 31 -28.79 24.59 -4.65
CA GLU A 31 -29.29 24.42 -3.27
C GLU A 31 -28.11 24.41 -2.28
N ASP A 32 -27.91 25.54 -1.62
CA ASP A 32 -26.98 25.68 -0.49
C ASP A 32 -27.58 25.06 0.79
N LEU A 33 -26.98 23.98 1.29
CA LEU A 33 -27.12 23.61 2.72
C LEU A 33 -25.75 23.33 3.37
N ASN A 34 -25.20 24.42 3.90
CA ASN A 34 -24.10 24.48 4.86
C ASN A 34 -24.26 23.45 6.01
N SER A 35 -23.25 22.59 6.19
CA SER A 35 -23.05 21.79 7.40
C SER A 35 -21.57 21.78 7.80
N ASN A 36 -21.11 22.89 8.38
CA ASN A 36 -19.78 23.02 8.98
C ASN A 36 -19.64 22.16 10.27
N GLU A 37 -19.45 20.85 10.11
CA GLU A 37 -18.89 20.00 11.16
C GLU A 37 -17.38 19.75 10.92
N PRO A 38 -16.49 20.11 11.87
CA PRO A 38 -15.07 19.83 11.73
C PRO A 38 -14.81 18.33 11.91
N ARG A 39 -14.70 17.59 10.79
CA ARG A 39 -14.27 16.18 10.81
C ARG A 39 -12.89 16.05 11.46
N GLU A 40 -12.86 15.65 12.73
CA GLU A 40 -11.64 15.25 13.44
C GLU A 40 -10.88 14.22 12.61
N ARG A 41 -9.81 14.66 11.94
CA ARG A 41 -8.83 13.75 11.37
C ARG A 41 -8.01 13.18 12.53
N ARG A 42 -8.55 12.17 13.22
CA ARG A 42 -7.84 11.40 14.26
C ARG A 42 -6.57 10.82 13.66
N ARG A 43 -5.46 11.55 13.82
CA ARG A 43 -4.15 11.17 13.31
C ARG A 43 -3.69 9.97 14.13
N CYS A 44 -3.68 8.80 13.51
CA CYS A 44 -3.04 7.63 14.10
C CYS A 44 -1.56 7.99 14.38
N PRO A 45 -1.05 7.81 15.61
CA PRO A 45 0.26 8.34 16.00
C PRO A 45 1.37 7.91 15.04
N ARG A 46 2.16 8.88 14.57
CA ARG A 46 3.40 8.61 13.84
C ARG A 46 4.53 8.46 14.85
N THR A 47 5.12 7.27 14.93
CA THR A 47 6.41 7.06 15.59
C THR A 47 7.53 7.50 14.65
N SER A 48 7.86 8.78 14.71
CA SER A 48 9.07 9.41 14.19
C SER A 48 9.43 10.53 15.19
N ASP A 49 10.68 10.76 15.57
CA ASP A 49 11.92 10.44 14.86
C ASP A 49 13.00 9.87 15.80
N LEU A 50 13.75 8.86 15.33
CA LEU A 50 15.19 8.78 15.59
C LEU A 50 15.87 8.89 14.24
N LYS A 51 16.75 9.88 14.08
CA LYS A 51 17.56 10.08 12.87
C LYS A 51 19.00 9.74 13.18
N THR A 52 19.60 8.88 12.36
CA THR A 52 21.02 8.58 12.37
C THR A 52 21.61 8.99 11.03
N ASN A 53 22.54 9.94 11.07
CA ASN A 53 23.61 10.15 10.09
C ASN A 53 24.92 10.07 10.90
N GLN A 54 25.96 9.33 10.55
CA GLN A 54 26.68 9.22 9.26
C GLN A 54 27.45 10.49 8.88
N ASN A 55 28.78 10.36 8.88
CA ASN A 55 29.78 11.07 8.07
C ASN A 55 31.19 10.57 8.45
N GLU A 56 32.04 10.34 7.45
CA GLU A 56 33.33 9.64 7.53
C GLU A 56 34.35 10.29 6.55
N VAL A 57 35.68 10.11 6.63
CA VAL A 57 36.52 9.25 7.50
C VAL A 57 37.45 10.08 8.43
N GLU A 58 38.81 10.15 8.49
CA GLU A 58 39.98 9.67 7.70
C GLU A 58 41.13 9.22 8.67
N GLU A 59 42.41 9.21 8.25
CA GLU A 59 43.56 8.64 9.01
C GLU A 59 44.50 9.69 9.66
N GLY A 60 45.30 9.30 10.67
CA GLY A 60 46.41 10.13 11.19
C GLY A 60 47.03 9.68 12.52
N GLU A 61 48.34 9.39 12.53
CA GLU A 61 49.13 9.16 13.75
C GLU A 61 49.69 10.49 14.30
N GLY A 62 49.77 10.67 15.64
CA GLY A 62 50.61 11.75 16.19
C GLY A 62 50.30 12.28 17.60
N ILE A 63 51.00 11.71 18.60
CA ILE A 63 51.61 12.36 19.78
C ILE A 63 50.74 13.22 20.74
N VAL A 64 51.03 13.07 22.04
CA VAL A 64 50.31 13.70 23.17
C VAL A 64 50.73 15.16 23.40
N THR A 65 49.75 16.04 23.64
CA THR A 65 49.92 17.18 24.56
C THR A 65 48.68 17.30 25.45
N MET A 66 48.88 17.48 26.76
CA MET A 66 47.82 17.97 27.65
C MET A 66 47.90 19.49 27.73
N ASP A 67 46.75 20.16 27.75
CA ASP A 67 46.56 21.37 28.54
C ASP A 67 45.07 21.53 28.90
N ASN A 68 44.79 22.16 30.04
CA ASN A 68 43.43 22.28 30.57
C ASN A 68 42.63 23.37 29.85
N LEU A 69 41.36 23.07 29.51
CA LEU A 69 40.31 24.08 29.53
C LEU A 69 38.95 23.48 29.94
N GLU A 70 38.50 23.90 31.13
CA GLU A 70 37.11 24.05 31.57
C GLU A 70 36.09 22.98 31.16
N GLN A 71 35.93 21.94 32.01
CA GLN A 71 34.76 21.05 31.95
C GLN A 71 33.52 21.73 32.52
N GLU A 72 32.56 22.12 31.66
CA GLU A 72 31.20 22.40 32.11
C GLU A 72 30.56 21.11 32.64
N GLN A 73 30.20 21.10 33.93
CA GLN A 73 29.61 19.93 34.57
C GLN A 73 28.13 19.78 34.19
N CYS A 74 27.84 18.81 33.31
CA CYS A 74 26.48 18.36 33.09
C CYS A 74 25.97 17.61 34.33
N ASN A 75 25.24 18.31 35.21
CA ASN A 75 24.57 17.73 36.37
C ASN A 75 23.48 16.74 35.93
N GLN A 76 23.84 15.46 35.78
CA GLN A 76 22.87 14.39 35.61
C GLN A 76 22.38 13.91 36.98
N GLU A 77 21.13 14.24 37.31
CA GLU A 77 20.43 13.70 38.47
C GLU A 77 20.19 12.19 38.27
N GLN A 78 21.16 11.37 38.68
CA GLN A 78 21.05 9.91 38.71
C GLN A 78 20.06 9.47 39.78
N SER A 79 18.77 9.52 39.41
CA SER A 79 17.67 8.94 40.18
C SER A 79 17.87 7.43 40.32
N ASN A 80 18.28 7.00 41.50
CA ASN A 80 18.55 5.60 41.81
C ASN A 80 17.22 4.84 41.99
N TYR A 81 16.71 4.24 40.92
CA TYR A 81 15.45 3.48 40.95
C TYR A 81 15.65 2.11 41.62
N GLU A 82 14.97 1.91 42.74
CA GLU A 82 15.02 0.64 43.49
C GLU A 82 14.28 -0.49 42.76
N LEU A 83 15.02 -1.25 41.94
CA LEU A 83 14.47 -2.31 41.09
C LEU A 83 13.71 -3.42 41.84
N HIS A 84 13.87 -3.54 43.17
CA HIS A 84 13.18 -4.52 43.99
C HIS A 84 11.66 -4.26 44.13
N MET A 85 11.18 -3.05 43.81
CA MET A 85 9.75 -2.68 43.87
C MET A 85 8.95 -3.08 42.61
N PHE A 86 9.61 -3.59 41.56
CA PHE A 86 8.96 -3.86 40.27
C PHE A 86 8.35 -5.26 40.23
N GLN A 87 7.01 -5.34 40.14
CA GLN A 87 6.29 -6.60 39.98
C GLN A 87 6.47 -7.17 38.54
N PRO A 88 6.77 -8.47 38.36
CA PRO A 88 6.83 -9.09 37.05
C PRO A 88 5.46 -9.15 36.36
N SER A 89 5.44 -8.98 35.03
CA SER A 89 4.22 -9.11 34.24
C SER A 89 3.75 -10.56 34.17
N VAL A 90 2.47 -10.80 34.46
CA VAL A 90 1.83 -12.13 34.42
C VAL A 90 1.46 -12.55 32.99
N SER A 91 1.56 -11.63 32.01
CA SER A 91 1.14 -11.85 30.62
C SER A 91 2.04 -12.83 29.86
N GLN A 92 1.46 -13.94 29.38
CA GLN A 92 2.15 -14.93 28.54
C GLN A 92 1.92 -14.69 27.04
N THR A 93 2.98 -14.87 26.25
CA THR A 93 2.95 -14.75 24.79
C THR A 93 2.45 -16.04 24.13
N THR A 94 1.16 -16.09 23.79
CA THR A 94 0.60 -17.20 23.01
C THR A 94 1.06 -17.14 21.56
N SER A 95 1.88 -18.11 21.14
CA SER A 95 2.17 -18.32 19.72
C SER A 95 0.91 -18.85 19.04
N ARG A 96 0.43 -18.14 18.02
CA ARG A 96 -0.64 -18.66 17.17
C ARG A 96 -0.04 -19.71 16.24
N GLY A 97 -0.54 -20.94 16.30
CA GLY A 97 -0.08 -22.03 15.44
C GLY A 97 -0.14 -21.65 13.95
N ASN A 98 0.73 -22.24 13.14
CA ASN A 98 0.93 -21.91 11.73
C ASN A 98 -0.30 -22.26 10.87
N LEU A 99 -1.32 -21.39 10.88
CA LEU A 99 -2.39 -21.40 9.88
C LEU A 99 -1.79 -21.26 8.48
N LYS A 100 -2.36 -22.00 7.52
CA LYS A 100 -1.98 -21.94 6.09
C LYS A 100 -1.87 -20.49 5.63
N ALA A 101 -0.75 -20.15 4.98
CA ALA A 101 -0.47 -18.79 4.53
C ALA A 101 -1.61 -18.25 3.64
N GLY A 102 -2.09 -17.06 3.96
CA GLY A 102 -3.09 -16.36 3.15
C GLY A 102 -2.48 -15.80 1.88
N ALA A 103 -3.11 -16.08 0.74
CA ALA A 103 -2.73 -15.59 -0.59
C ALA A 103 -2.91 -14.07 -0.70
N MET A 104 -3.98 -13.53 -0.13
CA MET A 104 -4.26 -12.09 -0.08
C MET A 104 -5.03 -11.73 1.19
N SER A 105 -4.74 -10.56 1.76
CA SER A 105 -5.44 -9.98 2.90
C SER A 105 -5.93 -8.56 2.59
N ILE A 106 -7.20 -8.28 2.84
CA ILE A 106 -7.80 -6.96 2.72
C ILE A 106 -7.89 -6.36 4.11
N VAL A 107 -7.32 -5.17 4.31
CA VAL A 107 -7.38 -4.41 5.56
C VAL A 107 -8.25 -3.18 5.35
N LYS A 108 -9.30 -3.04 6.16
CA LYS A 108 -10.25 -1.92 6.14
C LYS A 108 -10.43 -1.44 7.58
N SER A 109 -9.62 -0.46 7.99
CA SER A 109 -9.75 0.20 9.29
C SER A 109 -9.66 1.73 9.15
N ASN A 110 -10.01 2.44 10.23
CA ASN A 110 -9.94 3.90 10.26
C ASN A 110 -8.50 4.44 10.08
N CYS A 111 -7.49 3.68 10.52
CA CYS A 111 -6.08 4.02 10.35
C CYS A 111 -5.46 3.51 9.03
N GLY A 112 -6.18 2.74 8.22
CA GLY A 112 -5.62 2.23 6.96
C GLY A 112 -6.57 1.36 6.14
N LYS A 113 -6.63 1.68 4.85
CA LYS A 113 -7.23 0.83 3.81
C LYS A 113 -6.12 0.36 2.87
N ARG A 114 -5.84 -0.95 2.88
CA ARG A 114 -4.80 -1.56 2.03
C ARG A 114 -5.14 -3.00 1.67
N ILE A 115 -4.59 -3.47 0.55
CA ILE A 115 -4.55 -4.89 0.19
C ILE A 115 -3.11 -5.37 0.33
N THR A 116 -2.91 -6.55 0.89
CA THR A 116 -1.61 -7.21 1.04
C THR A 116 -1.63 -8.52 0.27
N ILE A 117 -0.67 -8.72 -0.64
CA ILE A 117 -0.49 -9.94 -1.43
C ILE A 117 0.66 -10.76 -0.82
N SER A 118 0.53 -12.09 -0.80
CA SER A 118 1.52 -12.99 -0.21
C SER A 118 2.82 -13.08 -1.03
N LYS A 119 3.89 -13.54 -0.38
CA LYS A 119 5.17 -13.88 -1.02
C LYS A 119 4.96 -14.88 -2.18
N GLU A 120 4.25 -15.96 -1.89
CA GLU A 120 4.02 -17.07 -2.83
C GLU A 120 3.29 -16.61 -4.10
N VAL A 121 2.29 -15.73 -3.95
CA VAL A 121 1.57 -15.15 -5.09
C VAL A 121 2.47 -14.20 -5.87
N MET A 122 3.20 -13.30 -5.22
CA MET A 122 4.10 -12.36 -5.90
C MET A 122 5.22 -13.08 -6.66
N GLU A 123 5.80 -14.15 -6.09
CA GLU A 123 6.81 -14.96 -6.75
C GLU A 123 6.26 -15.71 -7.96
N LYS A 124 5.02 -16.24 -7.89
CA LYS A 124 4.34 -16.87 -9.04
C LYS A 124 3.96 -15.87 -10.14
N LEU A 125 3.78 -14.60 -9.80
CA LEU A 125 3.57 -13.51 -10.76
C LEU A 125 4.87 -12.94 -11.35
N ASN A 126 6.05 -13.46 -10.97
CA ASN A 126 7.38 -12.94 -11.31
C ASN A 126 7.71 -11.55 -10.72
N ASN A 127 7.11 -11.20 -9.58
CA ASN A 127 7.35 -9.98 -8.79
C ASN A 127 7.24 -8.64 -9.57
N PRO A 128 6.12 -8.38 -10.30
CA PRO A 128 5.97 -7.16 -11.08
C PRO A 128 5.81 -5.92 -10.18
N SER A 129 6.29 -4.77 -10.64
CA SER A 129 6.23 -3.49 -9.90
C SER A 129 4.85 -2.82 -9.92
N LYS A 130 4.02 -3.23 -10.88
CA LYS A 130 2.64 -2.82 -11.10
C LYS A 130 1.80 -4.06 -11.34
N ILE A 131 0.52 -4.01 -10.98
CA ILE A 131 -0.45 -5.05 -11.32
C ILE A 131 -1.77 -4.44 -11.76
N VAL A 132 -2.54 -5.22 -12.50
CA VAL A 132 -3.93 -4.98 -12.86
C VAL A 132 -4.80 -5.95 -12.06
N ILE A 133 -5.97 -5.48 -11.60
CA ILE A 133 -6.92 -6.27 -10.82
C ILE A 133 -8.31 -6.22 -11.47
N SER A 134 -8.90 -7.39 -11.72
CA SER A 134 -10.25 -7.56 -12.29
C SER A 134 -11.12 -8.46 -11.41
N PHE A 135 -12.45 -8.30 -11.51
CA PHE A 135 -13.41 -8.89 -10.58
C PHE A 135 -14.47 -9.79 -11.24
N SER A 136 -14.38 -11.10 -11.02
CA SER A 136 -15.49 -12.04 -11.22
C SER A 136 -16.45 -12.00 -10.01
N ASP A 137 -17.47 -12.85 -9.98
CA ASP A 137 -18.50 -12.83 -8.93
C ASP A 137 -18.11 -13.63 -7.68
N GLU A 138 -17.26 -14.64 -7.82
CA GLU A 138 -16.66 -15.41 -6.72
C GLU A 138 -15.14 -15.20 -6.57
N SER A 139 -14.48 -14.54 -7.52
CA SER A 139 -13.01 -14.48 -7.58
C SER A 139 -12.45 -13.15 -8.07
N ILE A 140 -11.21 -12.89 -7.65
CA ILE A 140 -10.42 -11.71 -8.02
C ILE A 140 -9.22 -12.18 -8.84
N ALA A 141 -9.07 -11.66 -10.05
CA ALA A 141 -7.93 -11.91 -10.91
C ALA A 141 -6.87 -10.83 -10.71
N ILE A 142 -5.60 -11.23 -10.55
CA ILE A 142 -4.45 -10.35 -10.37
C ILE A 142 -3.32 -10.80 -11.32
N GLY A 143 -2.78 -9.88 -12.11
CA GLY A 143 -1.62 -10.13 -12.97
C GLY A 143 -0.90 -8.83 -13.33
N GLU A 144 0.24 -8.91 -14.01
CA GLU A 144 0.89 -7.71 -14.58
C GLU A 144 0.02 -7.08 -15.69
N TYR A 145 -0.61 -7.94 -16.50
CA TYR A 145 -1.57 -7.58 -17.55
C TYR A 145 -2.84 -8.43 -17.42
N LEU A 146 -4.00 -7.85 -17.71
CA LEU A 146 -5.29 -8.54 -17.81
C LEU A 146 -6.06 -8.02 -19.03
N PRO A 147 -6.82 -8.86 -19.75
CA PRO A 147 -7.67 -8.41 -20.84
C PRO A 147 -8.67 -7.33 -20.40
N ASN A 148 -8.91 -6.36 -21.27
CA ASN A 148 -9.89 -5.27 -21.10
C ASN A 148 -9.69 -4.39 -19.86
N ASN A 149 -8.51 -4.40 -19.23
CA ASN A 149 -8.24 -3.61 -18.02
C ASN A 149 -6.87 -2.94 -18.06
N ASN A 150 -6.87 -1.60 -18.10
CA ASN A 150 -5.67 -0.75 -18.18
C ASN A 150 -5.32 -0.10 -16.83
N ASN A 151 -6.04 -0.42 -15.75
CA ASN A 151 -5.87 0.19 -14.43
C ASN A 151 -4.64 -0.40 -13.70
N GLN A 152 -3.45 0.12 -14.04
CA GLN A 152 -2.19 -0.28 -13.42
C GLN A 152 -2.03 0.30 -12.01
N LEU A 153 -2.11 -0.56 -11.00
CA LEU A 153 -1.91 -0.24 -9.60
C LEU A 153 -0.44 -0.42 -9.22
N HIS A 154 0.18 0.63 -8.67
CA HIS A 154 1.55 0.57 -8.14
C HIS A 154 1.60 -0.24 -6.83
N LEU A 155 2.59 -1.11 -6.71
CA LEU A 155 2.84 -1.91 -5.51
C LEU A 155 3.94 -1.31 -4.65
N LYS A 156 3.72 -1.29 -3.32
CA LYS A 156 4.80 -1.08 -2.34
C LYS A 156 5.22 -2.42 -1.75
N MET A 157 6.46 -2.84 -2.01
CA MET A 157 7.04 -4.00 -1.34
C MET A 157 7.33 -3.68 0.13
N VAL A 158 7.00 -4.61 1.03
CA VAL A 158 7.31 -4.55 2.46
C VAL A 158 7.80 -5.93 2.88
N GLY A 159 9.13 -6.05 3.02
CA GLY A 159 9.79 -7.36 3.07
C GLY A 159 9.46 -8.16 1.81
N LYS A 160 9.05 -9.41 1.97
CA LYS A 160 8.68 -10.32 0.86
C LYS A 160 7.19 -10.30 0.51
N LYS A 161 6.44 -9.25 0.86
CA LYS A 161 5.00 -9.09 0.55
C LYS A 161 4.77 -7.78 -0.20
N ALA A 162 3.79 -7.76 -1.10
CA ALA A 162 3.39 -6.53 -1.79
C ALA A 162 2.15 -5.90 -1.14
N ILE A 163 2.09 -4.57 -1.10
CA ILE A 163 0.98 -3.82 -0.51
C ILE A 163 0.46 -2.77 -1.49
N ILE A 164 -0.85 -2.76 -1.70
CA ILE A 164 -1.60 -1.73 -2.45
C ILE A 164 -2.27 -0.80 -1.44
N TYR A 165 -1.98 0.50 -1.50
CA TYR A 165 -2.64 1.52 -0.69
C TYR A 165 -3.73 2.22 -1.52
N SER A 166 -4.94 1.66 -1.57
CA SER A 166 -6.08 2.28 -2.26
C SER A 166 -7.36 2.18 -1.42
N ALA A 167 -7.85 3.33 -0.98
CA ALA A 167 -9.09 3.45 -0.22
C ALA A 167 -10.34 3.15 -1.05
N GLY A 168 -10.32 3.49 -2.35
CA GLY A 168 -11.38 3.18 -3.30
C GLY A 168 -11.51 1.67 -3.50
N LEU A 169 -10.44 1.04 -3.97
CA LEU A 169 -10.37 -0.40 -4.27
C LEU A 169 -10.78 -1.29 -3.07
N VAL A 170 -10.32 -0.96 -1.86
CA VAL A 170 -10.73 -1.69 -0.63
C VAL A 170 -12.22 -1.52 -0.33
N THR A 171 -12.80 -0.36 -0.66
CA THR A 171 -14.24 -0.09 -0.44
C THR A 171 -15.08 -0.74 -1.54
N GLU A 172 -14.61 -0.75 -2.78
CA GLU A 172 -15.19 -1.41 -3.95
C GLU A 172 -15.27 -2.94 -3.75
N ILE A 173 -14.15 -3.60 -3.42
CA ILE A 173 -14.12 -5.05 -3.16
C ILE A 173 -15.02 -5.40 -1.96
N ALA A 174 -14.98 -4.60 -0.90
CA ALA A 174 -15.86 -4.82 0.25
C ALA A 174 -17.35 -4.68 -0.11
N LYS A 175 -17.71 -3.80 -1.05
CA LYS A 175 -19.08 -3.66 -1.56
C LYS A 175 -19.46 -4.81 -2.50
N LYS A 176 -18.62 -5.16 -3.49
CA LYS A 176 -18.94 -6.20 -4.49
C LYS A 176 -19.16 -7.57 -3.84
N TYR A 177 -18.27 -7.99 -2.93
CA TYR A 177 -18.37 -9.31 -2.29
C TYR A 177 -19.06 -9.28 -0.92
N GLN A 178 -19.70 -8.17 -0.55
CA GLN A 178 -20.48 -8.00 0.69
C GLN A 178 -19.67 -8.35 1.97
N LEU A 179 -18.40 -7.92 2.00
CA LEU A 179 -17.45 -8.28 3.05
C LEU A 179 -17.68 -7.45 4.32
N ASP A 180 -18.02 -8.11 5.43
CA ASP A 180 -18.20 -7.45 6.72
C ASP A 180 -16.87 -7.20 7.47
N PHE A 181 -16.70 -5.97 7.94
CA PHE A 181 -15.58 -5.50 8.74
C PHE A 181 -16.05 -4.87 10.08
N SER A 182 -17.32 -5.05 10.48
CA SER A 182 -17.88 -4.55 11.74
C SER A 182 -17.09 -5.04 12.96
N THR A 183 -16.74 -6.33 12.94
CA THR A 183 -16.07 -7.07 14.03
C THR A 183 -14.56 -7.24 13.80
N ARG A 184 -14.04 -6.85 12.62
CA ARG A 184 -12.68 -7.21 12.17
C ARG A 184 -12.07 -6.15 11.27
N THR A 185 -10.80 -5.84 11.51
CA THR A 185 -10.04 -4.88 10.69
C THR A 185 -9.48 -5.48 9.40
N SER A 186 -9.48 -6.81 9.26
CA SER A 186 -9.03 -7.50 8.04
C SER A 186 -9.76 -8.82 7.77
N ILE A 187 -9.72 -9.22 6.51
CA ILE A 187 -10.16 -10.54 6.00
C ILE A 187 -9.03 -11.09 5.12
N THR A 188 -8.78 -12.40 5.18
CA THR A 188 -7.67 -13.05 4.48
C THR A 188 -8.14 -14.29 3.73
N PHE A 189 -7.85 -14.34 2.44
CA PHE A 189 -8.22 -15.42 1.52
C PHE A 189 -7.03 -16.37 1.32
N THR A 190 -7.27 -17.67 1.40
CA THR A 190 -6.24 -18.73 1.37
C THR A 190 -6.27 -19.59 0.11
N GLN A 191 -7.32 -19.45 -0.71
CA GLN A 191 -7.48 -20.18 -1.96
C GLN A 191 -7.01 -19.33 -3.14
N VAL A 192 -6.03 -19.84 -3.89
CA VAL A 192 -5.52 -19.23 -5.12
C VAL A 192 -5.22 -20.31 -6.16
N GLY A 193 -5.70 -20.10 -7.38
CA GLY A 193 -5.27 -20.81 -8.59
C GLY A 193 -4.40 -19.92 -9.46
N TYR A 194 -3.75 -20.48 -10.46
CA TYR A 194 -2.91 -19.76 -11.43
C TYR A 194 -3.30 -20.16 -12.85
N VAL A 195 -3.30 -19.19 -13.76
CA VAL A 195 -3.62 -19.34 -15.18
C VAL A 195 -2.59 -18.57 -15.99
N GLU A 196 -2.12 -19.12 -17.11
CA GLU A 196 -1.24 -18.42 -18.05
C GLU A 196 -2.08 -17.73 -19.14
N SER A 197 -1.77 -16.47 -19.44
CA SER A 197 -2.46 -15.68 -20.46
C SER A 197 -1.46 -14.77 -21.18
N ASN A 198 -1.36 -14.89 -22.50
CA ASN A 198 -0.41 -14.14 -23.34
C ASN A 198 1.06 -14.18 -22.85
N GLY A 199 1.48 -15.26 -22.20
CA GLY A 199 2.83 -15.42 -21.62
C GLY A 199 3.00 -14.85 -20.20
N TYR A 200 1.94 -14.30 -19.59
CA TYR A 200 1.94 -13.79 -18.22
C TYR A 200 1.16 -14.73 -17.29
N THR A 201 1.69 -14.97 -16.08
CA THR A 201 0.94 -15.63 -15.01
C THR A 201 -0.12 -14.67 -14.45
N VAL A 202 -1.34 -15.19 -14.27
CA VAL A 202 -2.44 -14.55 -13.57
C VAL A 202 -2.81 -15.39 -12.34
N ALA A 203 -2.89 -14.76 -11.18
CA ALA A 203 -3.38 -15.37 -9.95
C ALA A 203 -4.90 -15.15 -9.83
N ILE A 204 -5.66 -16.23 -9.61
CA ILE A 204 -7.11 -16.22 -9.42
C ILE A 204 -7.40 -16.55 -7.95
N ILE A 205 -7.79 -15.55 -7.17
CA ILE A 205 -8.04 -15.68 -5.73
C ILE A 205 -9.54 -15.87 -5.50
N LYS A 206 -9.93 -16.96 -4.83
CA LYS A 206 -11.34 -17.30 -4.56
C LYS A 206 -11.81 -16.69 -3.23
N ILE A 207 -13.00 -16.08 -3.24
CA ILE A 207 -13.54 -15.21 -2.18
C ILE A 207 -14.63 -15.87 -1.34
N LYS A 208 -15.39 -16.81 -1.94
CA LYS A 208 -16.38 -17.69 -1.30
C LYS A 208 -15.98 -19.13 -1.60
#